data_AF-A0AA51XF58-F1
#
_entry.id   AF-A0AA51XF58-F1
#
_cell.length_a   1.000
_cell.length_b   1.000
_cell.length_c   1.000
_cell.angle_alpha   90.00
_cell.angle_beta   90.00
_cell.angle_gamma   90.00
#
_symmetry.space_group_name_H-M   'P 1'
#
loop_
_entity.id
_entity.type
_entity.pdbx_description
1 polymer ?
#
loop_
_entity_poly.entity_id
_entity_poly.type
_entity_poly.pdbx_seq_one_letter_code
_entity_poly.pdbx_strand_id
1 'polypeptide(L)'
;MYKYCLPTIEAPNVIHTNTLGENLQDITPSNQHDIVLANPPFGGKERKEVQQNFPIKTGETAFLFLQHFIKMLKPGGRAAIVIKNTFLSNTDNAAIALRKELLENCNLHTVLDCPAKTFLGAGVKTVVLFFTKGEPTQKTWFYQLDPGRSLGKTNPLNDKDLKEFVELQKGFEDSAKSWSLAITDIDEATWDLSVKNPNTREAAPLREPQAIIEEIIALDKESEAILGKIQELL
;
A
#
# COMPACT_ATOMS: atom_id res chain seq x y z
N MET A 1 8.89 12.93 -29.68
CA MET A 1 8.20 14.13 -29.17
C MET A 1 6.88 13.68 -28.56
N TYR A 2 6.86 13.30 -27.27
CA TYR A 2 5.66 12.77 -26.61
C TYR A 2 4.99 13.87 -25.79
N LYS A 3 3.74 14.15 -26.14
CA LYS A 3 2.88 15.21 -25.61
C LYS A 3 2.24 14.72 -24.31
N TYR A 4 2.93 14.87 -23.18
CA TYR A 4 2.38 14.66 -21.84
C TYR A 4 2.22 16.00 -21.13
N CYS A 5 1.18 16.76 -21.49
CA CYS A 5 0.66 17.83 -20.65
C CYS A 5 -0.85 17.69 -20.65
N LEU A 6 -1.43 17.60 -19.45
CA LEU A 6 -2.86 17.80 -19.28
C LEU A 6 -3.23 19.14 -19.93
N PRO A 7 -4.30 19.22 -20.74
CA PRO A 7 -4.60 20.40 -21.54
C PRO A 7 -4.88 21.69 -20.75
N THR A 8 -4.96 21.63 -19.41
CA THR A 8 -5.23 22.75 -18.50
C THR A 8 -4.02 23.24 -17.71
N ILE A 9 -2.83 22.64 -17.87
CA ILE A 9 -1.61 23.09 -17.20
C ILE A 9 -0.73 23.80 -18.22
N GLU A 10 -0.70 25.13 -18.16
CA GLU A 10 -0.01 25.98 -19.15
C GLU A 10 1.52 25.86 -19.07
N ALA A 11 2.07 25.63 -17.86
CA ALA A 11 3.51 25.48 -17.65
C ALA A 11 3.80 24.53 -16.47
N PRO A 12 3.87 23.21 -16.69
CA PRO A 12 4.21 22.27 -15.63
C PRO A 12 5.69 22.44 -15.25
N ASN A 13 5.97 22.65 -13.97
CA ASN A 13 7.34 22.68 -13.45
C ASN A 13 7.84 21.24 -13.22
N VAL A 14 8.32 20.58 -14.27
CA VAL A 14 8.87 19.22 -14.20
C VAL A 14 10.38 19.29 -14.09
N ILE A 15 10.92 18.90 -12.94
CA ILE A 15 12.35 18.85 -12.69
C ILE A 15 12.84 17.41 -12.86
N HIS A 16 13.80 17.20 -13.77
CA HIS A 16 14.42 15.89 -13.94
C HIS A 16 15.54 15.72 -12.89
N THR A 17 15.24 14.99 -11.81
CA THR A 17 16.19 14.70 -10.74
C THR A 17 15.90 13.33 -10.10
N ASN A 18 16.88 12.78 -9.39
CA ASN A 18 16.64 11.65 -8.48
C ASN A 18 16.16 12.20 -7.13
N THR A 19 14.87 12.04 -6.84
CA THR A 19 14.24 12.49 -5.60
C THR A 19 14.92 11.90 -4.35
N LEU A 20 15.41 10.67 -4.42
CA LEU A 20 16.07 10.03 -3.27
C LEU A 20 17.52 10.50 -3.09
N GLY A 21 18.10 11.13 -4.11
CA GLY A 21 19.44 11.72 -4.05
C GLY A 21 19.51 12.98 -3.19
N GLU A 22 18.38 13.60 -2.89
CA GLU A 22 18.29 14.76 -2.01
C GLU A 22 18.36 14.33 -0.53
N ASN A 23 19.15 15.05 0.27
CA ASN A 23 19.21 14.83 1.70
C ASN A 23 17.99 15.47 2.38
N LEU A 24 17.26 14.70 3.20
CA LEU A 24 16.06 15.20 3.87
C LEU A 24 16.34 16.35 4.83
N GLN A 25 17.58 16.50 5.29
CA GLN A 25 18.00 17.61 6.14
C GLN A 25 18.07 18.94 5.37
N ASP A 26 18.27 18.89 4.05
CA ASP A 26 18.39 20.08 3.20
C ASP A 26 17.01 20.64 2.80
N ILE A 27 15.93 19.88 3.02
CA ILE A 27 14.56 20.33 2.73
C ILE A 27 14.15 21.43 3.70
N THR A 28 13.94 22.63 3.15
CA THR A 28 13.51 23.83 3.87
C THR A 28 12.01 24.10 3.68
N PRO A 29 11.39 25.00 4.46
CA PRO A 29 9.97 25.34 4.30
C PRO A 29 9.58 25.84 2.90
N SER A 30 10.50 26.43 2.13
CA SER A 30 10.22 26.89 0.76
C SER A 30 10.10 25.74 -0.24
N ASN A 31 10.67 24.57 0.07
CA ASN A 31 10.51 23.35 -0.72
C ASN A 31 9.17 22.66 -0.44
N GLN A 32 8.49 22.99 0.66
CA GLN A 32 7.32 22.26 1.10
C GLN A 32 6.04 22.63 0.36
N HIS A 33 5.10 21.69 0.31
CA HIS A 33 3.84 21.77 -0.40
C HIS A 33 2.65 21.49 0.52
N ASP A 34 1.50 22.06 0.15
CA ASP A 34 0.23 21.87 0.86
C ASP A 34 -0.42 20.52 0.50
N ILE A 35 -0.15 20.00 -0.70
CA ILE A 35 -0.71 18.74 -1.21
C ILE A 35 0.39 17.91 -1.86
N VAL A 36 0.46 16.61 -1.51
CA VAL A 36 1.32 15.62 -2.19
C VAL A 36 0.47 14.42 -2.62
N LEU A 37 0.42 14.16 -3.93
CA LEU A 37 -0.21 12.96 -4.50
C LEU A 37 0.87 12.15 -5.19
N ALA A 38 1.06 10.89 -4.79
CA ALA A 38 2.14 10.10 -5.37
C ALA A 38 1.81 8.61 -5.46
N ASN A 39 2.34 8.00 -6.52
CA ASN A 39 2.43 6.56 -6.70
C ASN A 39 3.92 6.22 -6.92
N PRO A 40 4.73 6.11 -5.85
CA PRO A 40 6.15 5.80 -5.95
C PRO A 40 6.37 4.43 -6.65
N PRO A 41 7.51 4.23 -7.32
CA PRO A 41 7.80 2.98 -8.01
C PRO A 41 7.81 1.78 -7.05
N PHE A 42 7.31 0.64 -7.51
CA PHE A 42 7.28 -0.59 -6.72
C PHE A 42 8.53 -1.45 -6.93
N GLY A 43 9.06 -2.04 -5.85
CA GLY A 43 10.02 -3.15 -5.94
C GLY A 43 11.46 -2.78 -6.29
N GLY A 44 11.88 -1.55 -5.98
CA GLY A 44 13.26 -1.10 -6.10
C GLY A 44 14.09 -1.41 -4.85
N LYS A 45 15.41 -1.54 -5.04
CA LYS A 45 16.39 -1.44 -3.95
C LYS A 45 17.30 -0.26 -4.22
N GLU A 46 17.46 0.57 -3.21
CA GLU A 46 18.31 1.77 -3.33
C GLU A 46 19.70 1.55 -2.73
N ARG A 47 20.71 2.23 -3.30
CA ARG A 47 22.12 2.05 -2.89
C ARG A 47 22.36 2.56 -1.46
N LYS A 48 23.32 1.96 -0.74
CA LYS A 48 23.59 2.29 0.68
C LYS A 48 23.99 3.74 0.91
N GLU A 49 24.61 4.37 -0.08
CA GLU A 49 25.04 5.77 -0.04
C GLU A 49 23.83 6.70 -0.04
N VAL A 50 22.82 6.40 -0.88
CA VAL A 50 21.57 7.16 -0.96
C VAL A 50 20.76 7.01 0.33
N GLN A 51 20.80 5.84 0.98
CA GLN A 51 20.13 5.64 2.25
C GLN A 51 20.64 6.58 3.37
N GLN A 52 21.84 7.14 3.25
CA GLN A 52 22.37 8.10 4.23
C GLN A 52 21.62 9.43 4.26
N ASN A 53 20.85 9.73 3.21
CA ASN A 53 20.01 10.93 3.10
C ASN A 53 18.77 10.88 4.00
N PHE A 54 18.49 9.72 4.63
CA PHE A 54 17.24 9.45 5.33
C PHE A 54 17.49 9.10 6.80
N PRO A 55 16.63 9.59 7.73
CA PRO A 55 16.68 9.17 9.13
C PRO A 55 16.45 7.66 9.29
N ILE A 56 15.45 7.12 8.62
CA ILE A 56 15.15 5.68 8.61
C ILE A 56 15.80 5.06 7.38
N LYS A 57 16.98 4.48 7.58
CA LYS A 57 17.76 3.84 6.52
C LYS A 57 17.14 2.50 6.14
N THR A 58 16.84 2.32 4.87
CA THR A 58 16.26 1.07 4.34
C THR A 58 16.57 0.90 2.87
N GLY A 59 16.70 -0.34 2.43
CA GLY A 59 16.81 -0.67 1.01
C GLY A 59 15.48 -0.57 0.27
N GLU A 60 14.33 -0.57 0.95
CA GLU A 60 13.02 -0.49 0.33
C GLU A 60 12.74 0.94 -0.16
N THR A 61 12.80 1.12 -1.48
CA THR A 61 12.63 2.41 -2.14
C THR A 61 11.30 3.10 -1.77
N ALA A 62 10.20 2.36 -1.63
CA ALA A 62 8.90 2.96 -1.29
C ALA A 62 8.90 3.64 0.10
N PHE A 63 9.69 3.11 1.05
CA PHE A 63 9.80 3.67 2.40
C PHE A 63 10.63 4.95 2.42
N LEU A 64 11.66 5.04 1.57
CA LEU A 64 12.43 6.27 1.38
C LEU A 64 11.55 7.37 0.77
N PHE A 65 10.76 7.03 -0.26
CA PHE A 65 9.80 7.98 -0.84
C PHE A 65 8.76 8.47 0.17
N LEU A 66 8.22 7.59 1.02
CA LEU A 66 7.24 8.00 2.03
C LEU A 66 7.83 8.99 3.03
N GLN A 67 9.06 8.75 3.53
CA GLN A 67 9.78 9.72 4.37
C GLN A 67 9.96 11.07 3.67
N HIS A 68 10.35 11.05 2.39
CA HIS A 68 10.50 12.25 1.58
C HIS A 68 9.17 13.02 1.45
N PHE A 69 8.07 12.33 1.14
CA PHE A 69 6.75 12.96 1.03
C PHE A 69 6.27 13.56 2.35
N ILE A 70 6.46 12.86 3.48
CA ILE A 70 6.16 13.40 4.81
C ILE A 70 6.98 14.68 5.05
N LYS A 71 8.28 14.68 4.72
CA LYS A 71 9.13 15.86 4.89
C LYS A 71 8.73 17.04 3.99
N MET A 72 8.30 16.76 2.76
CA MET A 72 7.84 17.74 1.76
C MET A 72 6.49 18.37 2.10
N LEU A 73 5.68 17.79 2.98
CA LEU A 73 4.45 18.44 3.42
C LEU A 73 4.75 19.61 4.37
N LYS A 74 4.03 20.72 4.19
CA LYS A 74 3.89 21.76 5.22
C LYS A 74 3.10 21.22 6.42
N PRO A 75 3.24 21.79 7.62
CA PRO A 75 2.26 21.58 8.70
C PRO A 75 0.83 21.90 8.19
N GLY A 76 -0.13 20.99 8.44
CA GLY A 76 -1.49 21.05 7.89
C GLY A 76 -1.63 20.59 6.44
N GLY A 77 -0.51 20.29 5.76
CA GLY A 77 -0.51 19.74 4.40
C GLY A 77 -1.04 18.30 4.37
N ARG A 78 -1.61 17.89 3.23
CA ARG A 78 -2.30 16.61 3.07
C ARG A 78 -1.69 15.77 1.96
N ALA A 79 -1.69 14.46 2.11
CA ALA A 79 -1.21 13.55 1.09
C ALA A 79 -2.14 12.38 0.81
N ALA A 80 -2.04 11.86 -0.42
CA ALA A 80 -2.58 10.56 -0.81
C ALA A 80 -1.48 9.76 -1.52
N ILE A 81 -0.98 8.72 -0.85
CA ILE A 81 0.21 7.97 -1.29
C ILE A 81 -0.16 6.50 -1.51
N VAL A 82 0.13 5.99 -2.71
CA VAL A 82 0.00 4.56 -3.01
C VAL A 82 1.21 3.80 -2.47
N ILE A 83 0.99 2.71 -1.76
CA ILE A 83 2.07 1.84 -1.27
C ILE A 83 1.60 0.38 -1.24
N LYS A 84 2.54 -0.58 -1.24
CA LYS A 84 2.19 -2.00 -1.05
C LYS A 84 1.50 -2.19 0.30
N ASN A 85 0.47 -3.03 0.33
CA ASN A 85 -0.27 -3.32 1.58
C ASN A 85 0.63 -3.91 2.68
N THR A 86 1.74 -4.57 2.30
CA THR A 86 2.75 -5.10 3.20
C THR A 86 3.38 -4.03 4.09
N PHE A 87 3.32 -2.74 3.71
CA PHE A 87 3.74 -1.66 4.60
C PHE A 87 2.98 -1.66 5.93
N LEU A 88 1.71 -2.10 5.95
CA LEU A 88 0.87 -2.07 7.15
C LEU A 88 1.31 -3.08 8.22
N SER A 89 2.02 -4.14 7.87
CA SER A 89 2.35 -5.26 8.79
C SER A 89 3.78 -5.77 8.72
N ASN A 90 4.61 -5.27 7.78
CA ASN A 90 6.00 -5.74 7.70
C ASN A 90 6.71 -5.48 9.04
N THR A 91 7.29 -6.54 9.61
CA THR A 91 7.96 -6.55 10.91
C THR A 91 9.43 -6.09 10.84
N ASP A 92 9.93 -5.73 9.66
CA ASP A 92 11.25 -5.11 9.51
C ASP A 92 11.34 -3.82 10.35
N ASN A 93 12.44 -3.62 11.07
CA ASN A 93 12.64 -2.46 11.94
C ASN A 93 12.39 -1.11 11.24
N ALA A 94 12.78 -0.99 9.96
CA ALA A 94 12.55 0.22 9.19
C ALA A 94 11.05 0.45 8.89
N ALA A 95 10.28 -0.62 8.65
CA ALA A 95 8.85 -0.52 8.43
C ALA A 95 8.12 -0.11 9.72
N ILE A 96 8.48 -0.72 10.85
CA ILE A 96 7.96 -0.38 12.18
C ILE A 96 8.27 1.09 12.49
N ALA A 97 9.53 1.50 12.35
CA ALA A 97 9.96 2.87 12.63
C ALA A 97 9.21 3.89 11.76
N LEU A 98 8.99 3.58 10.49
CA LEU A 98 8.30 4.48 9.56
C LEU A 98 6.79 4.54 9.82
N ARG A 99 6.16 3.41 10.18
CA ARG A 99 4.75 3.43 10.64
C ARG A 99 4.61 4.29 11.89
N LYS A 100 5.51 4.12 12.86
CA LYS A 100 5.56 4.96 14.05
C LYS A 100 5.72 6.44 13.70
N GLU A 101 6.71 6.80 12.87
CA GLU A 101 6.92 8.19 12.43
C GLU A 101 5.67 8.78 11.77
N LEU A 102 5.03 8.00 10.87
CA LEU A 102 3.80 8.42 10.20
C LEU A 102 2.67 8.67 11.21
N LEU A 103 2.45 7.75 12.15
CA LEU A 103 1.32 7.80 13.08
C LEU A 103 1.53 8.85 14.18
N GLU A 104 2.77 9.13 14.59
CA GLU A 104 3.08 10.16 15.60
C GLU A 104 3.07 11.58 15.01
N ASN A 105 3.47 11.76 13.75
CA ASN A 105 3.65 13.09 13.14
C ASN A 105 2.56 13.46 12.12
N CYS A 106 1.77 12.50 11.68
CA CYS A 106 0.67 12.70 10.75
C CYS A 106 -0.60 12.03 11.24
N ASN A 107 -1.73 12.63 10.89
CA ASN A 107 -3.05 12.08 11.11
C ASN A 107 -3.41 11.25 9.88
N LEU A 108 -3.07 9.95 9.92
CA LEU A 108 -3.47 8.93 8.96
C LEU A 108 -4.95 8.60 9.15
N HIS A 109 -5.80 9.49 8.65
CA HIS A 109 -7.25 9.39 8.84
C HIS A 109 -7.91 8.34 7.95
N THR A 110 -7.30 7.96 6.81
CA THR A 110 -7.91 6.97 5.90
C THR A 110 -6.89 6.04 5.26
N VAL A 111 -7.25 4.76 5.20
CA VAL A 111 -6.55 3.74 4.40
C VAL A 111 -7.55 3.07 3.46
N LEU A 112 -7.34 3.21 2.16
CA LEU A 112 -8.10 2.48 1.14
C LEU A 112 -7.35 1.20 0.77
N ASP A 113 -7.86 0.03 1.17
CA ASP A 113 -7.33 -1.27 0.76
C ASP A 113 -7.84 -1.61 -0.64
N CYS A 114 -6.92 -1.68 -1.60
CA CYS A 114 -7.26 -1.93 -3.00
C CYS A 114 -7.14 -3.43 -3.34
N PRO A 115 -8.04 -3.96 -4.19
CA PRO A 115 -7.88 -5.29 -4.76
C PRO A 115 -6.54 -5.47 -5.48
N ALA A 116 -6.11 -6.72 -5.60
CA ALA A 116 -4.98 -7.04 -6.45
C ALA A 116 -5.23 -6.55 -7.90
N LYS A 117 -4.15 -6.19 -8.60
CA LYS A 117 -4.19 -5.68 -9.99
C LYS A 117 -4.88 -4.31 -10.16
N THR A 118 -5.20 -3.60 -9.07
CA THR A 118 -5.57 -2.18 -9.13
C THR A 118 -4.43 -1.36 -9.73
N PHE A 119 -3.22 -1.54 -9.21
CA PHE A 119 -1.99 -0.97 -9.77
C PHE A 119 -1.19 -2.07 -10.46
N LEU A 120 -1.01 -1.93 -11.77
CA LEU A 120 -0.24 -2.87 -12.58
C LEU A 120 1.24 -2.82 -12.18
N GLY A 121 1.90 -3.99 -12.10
CA GLY A 121 3.32 -4.09 -11.77
C GLY A 121 3.66 -4.06 -10.27
N ALA A 122 2.68 -3.88 -9.38
CA ALA A 122 2.92 -3.91 -7.93
C ALA A 122 3.31 -5.31 -7.39
N GLY A 123 2.86 -6.38 -8.08
CA GLY A 123 3.07 -7.78 -7.69
C GLY A 123 2.26 -8.27 -6.49
N VAL A 124 1.77 -7.35 -5.66
CA VAL A 124 0.93 -7.58 -4.48
C VAL A 124 -0.24 -6.60 -4.43
N LYS A 125 -1.11 -6.73 -3.43
CA LYS A 125 -2.13 -5.70 -3.16
C LYS A 125 -1.47 -4.38 -2.73
N THR A 126 -2.18 -3.29 -2.96
CA THR A 126 -1.73 -1.94 -2.60
C THR A 126 -2.79 -1.28 -1.74
N VAL A 127 -2.36 -0.31 -0.96
CA VAL A 127 -3.23 0.58 -0.21
C VAL A 127 -2.97 2.02 -0.65
N VAL A 128 -3.96 2.89 -0.48
CA VAL A 128 -3.77 4.34 -0.56
C VAL A 128 -3.87 4.91 0.84
N LEU A 129 -2.78 5.54 1.29
CA LEU A 129 -2.70 6.22 2.58
C LEU A 129 -3.14 7.68 2.40
N PHE A 130 -4.15 8.12 3.15
CA PHE A 130 -4.53 9.53 3.21
C PHE A 130 -4.22 10.08 4.59
N PHE A 131 -3.37 11.11 4.64
CA PHE A 131 -2.94 11.68 5.90
C PHE A 131 -2.72 13.19 5.84
N THR A 132 -2.82 13.83 7.00
CA THR A 132 -2.52 15.25 7.20
C THR A 132 -1.33 15.39 8.13
N LYS A 133 -0.33 16.21 7.78
CA LYS A 133 0.86 16.40 8.61
C LYS A 133 0.62 17.38 9.76
N GLY A 134 1.19 17.10 10.92
CA GLY A 134 1.26 18.04 12.05
C GLY A 134 0.37 17.70 13.23
N GLU A 135 -0.44 16.65 13.12
CA GLU A 135 -1.23 16.10 14.22
C GLU A 135 -1.00 14.58 14.28
N PRO A 136 -0.90 13.97 15.46
CA PRO A 136 -0.80 12.52 15.59
C PRO A 136 -2.11 11.83 15.16
N THR A 137 -1.98 10.58 14.71
CA THR A 137 -3.12 9.72 14.38
C THR A 137 -3.80 9.26 15.67
N GLN A 138 -5.08 9.60 15.82
CA GLN A 138 -5.91 9.05 16.90
C GLN A 138 -6.71 7.83 16.46
N LYS A 139 -7.21 7.86 15.21
CA LYS A 139 -8.08 6.84 14.64
C LYS A 139 -7.90 6.81 13.13
N THR A 140 -7.82 5.61 12.57
CA THR A 140 -7.72 5.38 11.13
C THR A 140 -8.99 4.72 10.63
N TRP A 141 -9.64 5.30 9.64
CA TRP A 141 -10.79 4.68 8.95
C TRP A 141 -10.29 3.86 7.76
N PHE A 142 -10.65 2.59 7.73
CA PHE A 142 -10.30 1.67 6.66
C PHE A 142 -11.50 1.46 5.74
N TYR A 143 -11.21 1.37 4.45
CA TYR A 143 -12.20 0.94 3.45
C TYR A 143 -11.60 -0.15 2.58
N GLN A 144 -12.21 -1.33 2.63
CA GLN A 144 -11.87 -2.47 1.79
C GLN A 144 -12.65 -2.38 0.48
N LEU A 145 -11.95 -1.94 -0.57
CA LEU A 145 -12.56 -1.81 -1.88
C LEU A 145 -12.80 -3.18 -2.51
N ASP A 146 -14.07 -3.45 -2.84
CA ASP A 146 -14.46 -4.62 -3.62
C ASP A 146 -15.33 -4.19 -4.81
N PRO A 147 -14.78 -4.21 -6.03
CA PRO A 147 -15.50 -3.89 -7.26
C PRO A 147 -16.37 -5.05 -7.77
N GLY A 148 -16.40 -6.21 -7.08
CA GLY A 148 -17.18 -7.39 -7.45
C GLY A 148 -16.64 -8.13 -8.68
N ARG A 149 -15.43 -7.79 -9.13
CA ARG A 149 -14.79 -8.36 -10.33
C ARG A 149 -13.27 -8.27 -10.24
N SER A 150 -12.55 -9.12 -10.98
CA SER A 150 -11.08 -9.01 -11.07
C SER A 150 -10.69 -7.77 -11.87
N LEU A 151 -9.80 -6.95 -11.29
CA LEU A 151 -9.21 -5.80 -11.99
C LEU A 151 -8.04 -6.22 -12.88
N GLY A 152 -7.68 -5.34 -13.82
CA GLY A 152 -6.52 -5.50 -14.69
C GLY A 152 -6.55 -4.57 -15.89
N LYS A 153 -5.65 -4.78 -16.85
CA LYS A 153 -5.51 -3.91 -18.03
C LYS A 153 -6.80 -3.79 -18.86
N THR A 154 -7.58 -4.86 -18.97
CA THR A 154 -8.84 -4.90 -19.73
C THR A 154 -10.07 -4.56 -18.89
N ASN A 155 -9.92 -4.50 -17.57
CA ASN A 155 -11.01 -4.20 -16.65
C ASN A 155 -10.48 -3.30 -15.52
N PRO A 156 -10.17 -2.02 -15.83
CA PRO A 156 -9.57 -1.13 -14.86
C PRO A 156 -10.59 -0.69 -13.79
N LEU A 157 -10.05 -0.19 -12.69
CA LEU A 157 -10.83 0.55 -11.69
C LEU A 157 -11.42 1.80 -12.34
N ASN A 158 -12.65 2.16 -11.99
CA ASN A 158 -13.32 3.36 -12.49
C ASN A 158 -14.09 4.09 -11.39
N ASP A 159 -14.55 5.30 -11.69
CA ASP A 159 -15.21 6.19 -10.73
C ASP A 159 -16.44 5.58 -10.05
N LYS A 160 -17.18 4.68 -10.73
CA LYS A 160 -18.35 4.01 -10.12
C LYS A 160 -17.94 3.09 -8.98
N ASP A 161 -16.77 2.45 -9.09
CA ASP A 161 -16.23 1.56 -8.05
C ASP A 161 -15.88 2.34 -6.78
N LEU A 162 -15.52 3.62 -6.92
CA LEU A 162 -15.09 4.49 -5.82
C LEU A 162 -16.22 5.35 -5.23
N LYS A 163 -17.42 5.32 -5.82
CA LYS A 163 -18.53 6.19 -5.40
C LYS A 163 -18.89 6.01 -3.93
N GLU A 164 -19.09 4.77 -3.50
CA GLU A 164 -19.42 4.42 -2.10
C GLU A 164 -18.30 4.87 -1.14
N PHE A 165 -17.04 4.63 -1.50
CA PHE A 165 -15.89 5.08 -0.72
C PHE A 165 -15.91 6.60 -0.52
N VAL A 166 -16.09 7.38 -1.59
CA VAL A 166 -16.10 8.85 -1.53
C VAL A 166 -17.30 9.38 -0.73
N GLU A 167 -18.44 8.70 -0.78
CA GLU A 167 -19.61 9.05 0.02
C GLU A 167 -19.36 8.82 1.51
N LEU A 168 -18.90 7.62 1.90
CA LEU A 168 -18.69 7.25 3.30
C LEU A 168 -17.47 7.94 3.94
N GLN A 169 -16.41 8.22 3.16
CA GLN A 169 -15.20 8.88 3.67
C GLN A 169 -15.49 10.27 4.25
N LYS A 170 -16.52 10.98 3.76
CA LYS A 170 -16.87 12.33 4.26
C LYS A 170 -17.22 12.35 5.74
N GLY A 171 -17.87 11.28 6.21
CA GLY A 171 -18.28 11.11 7.61
C GLY A 171 -17.47 10.05 8.36
N PHE A 172 -16.56 9.34 7.69
CA PHE A 172 -15.92 8.12 8.19
C PHE A 172 -16.96 7.09 8.66
N GLU A 173 -18.02 6.93 7.88
CA GLU A 173 -19.14 6.04 8.19
C GLU A 173 -18.72 4.58 8.07
N ASP A 174 -19.04 3.76 9.07
CA ASP A 174 -18.74 2.33 9.05
C ASP A 174 -19.78 1.56 8.21
N SER A 175 -19.34 0.48 7.56
CA SER A 175 -20.18 -0.34 6.69
C SER A 175 -19.65 -1.77 6.62
N ALA A 176 -20.28 -2.65 5.84
CA ALA A 176 -19.75 -3.99 5.59
C ALA A 176 -18.31 -3.98 5.00
N LYS A 177 -17.90 -2.88 4.36
CA LYS A 177 -16.58 -2.69 3.75
C LYS A 177 -15.69 -1.73 4.53
N SER A 178 -16.18 -1.08 5.59
CA SER A 178 -15.42 -0.04 6.28
C SER A 178 -15.59 -0.07 7.79
N TRP A 179 -14.52 0.27 8.48
CA TRP A 179 -14.43 0.25 9.94
C TRP A 179 -13.35 1.22 10.40
N SER A 180 -13.42 1.62 11.66
CA SER A 180 -12.38 2.43 12.29
C SER A 180 -11.48 1.59 13.21
N LEU A 181 -10.19 1.93 13.26
CA LEU A 181 -9.22 1.40 14.22
C LEU A 181 -8.66 2.55 15.06
N ALA A 182 -8.77 2.46 16.39
CA ALA A 182 -8.14 3.44 17.27
C ALA A 182 -6.64 3.11 17.42
N ILE A 183 -5.81 4.15 17.49
CA ILE A 183 -4.37 3.98 17.72
C ILE A 183 -4.06 3.33 19.07
N THR A 184 -4.97 3.41 20.03
CA THR A 184 -4.82 2.77 21.35
C THR A 184 -4.97 1.25 21.29
N ASP A 185 -5.52 0.72 20.20
CA ASP A 185 -5.84 -0.69 20.05
C ASP A 185 -4.76 -1.44 19.25
N ILE A 186 -3.73 -0.74 18.77
CA ILE A 186 -2.62 -1.35 18.03
C ILE A 186 -1.48 -1.72 18.98
N ASP A 187 -0.71 -2.73 18.60
CA ASP A 187 0.49 -3.13 19.33
C ASP A 187 1.61 -2.11 19.13
N GLU A 188 2.02 -1.42 20.20
CA GLU A 188 3.08 -0.41 20.19
C GLU A 188 4.47 -0.97 19.83
N ALA A 189 4.69 -2.28 19.91
CA ALA A 189 5.95 -2.89 19.50
C ALA A 189 6.07 -3.00 17.98
N THR A 190 4.96 -3.25 17.29
CA THR A 190 4.93 -3.52 15.85
C THR A 190 4.32 -2.39 15.03
N TRP A 191 3.51 -1.53 15.65
CA TRP A 191 2.69 -0.51 15.00
C TRP A 191 1.89 -1.09 13.82
N ASP A 192 1.38 -2.32 13.97
CA ASP A 192 0.68 -3.03 12.92
C ASP A 192 -0.70 -2.40 12.65
N LEU A 193 -1.00 -2.16 11.37
CA LEU A 193 -2.24 -1.57 10.88
C LEU A 193 -3.05 -2.55 10.00
N SER A 194 -2.63 -3.80 9.87
CA SER A 194 -3.21 -4.83 9.00
C SER A 194 -4.45 -5.52 9.58
N VAL A 195 -5.35 -4.73 10.16
CA VAL A 195 -6.59 -5.25 10.72
C VAL A 195 -7.45 -5.84 9.61
N LYS A 196 -7.81 -7.12 9.75
CA LYS A 196 -8.78 -7.76 8.86
C LYS A 196 -10.14 -7.10 9.06
N ASN A 197 -10.88 -6.92 7.96
CA ASN A 197 -12.23 -6.37 8.02
C ASN A 197 -13.10 -7.19 9.00
N PRO A 198 -13.50 -6.61 10.15
CA PRO A 198 -14.24 -7.32 11.18
C PRO A 198 -15.68 -7.66 10.74
N ASN A 199 -16.18 -7.00 9.70
CA ASN A 199 -17.52 -7.18 9.17
C ASN A 199 -17.60 -8.29 8.11
N THR A 200 -16.44 -8.82 7.68
CA THR A 200 -16.42 -9.99 6.79
C THR A 200 -16.82 -11.22 7.60
N ARG A 201 -17.97 -11.82 7.26
CA ARG A 201 -18.31 -13.16 7.77
C ARG A 201 -17.17 -14.09 7.41
N GLU A 202 -16.59 -14.78 8.39
CA GLU A 202 -15.58 -15.80 8.13
C GLU A 202 -16.11 -16.72 7.03
N ALA A 203 -15.45 -16.71 5.88
CA ALA A 203 -15.71 -17.72 4.87
C ALA A 203 -15.46 -19.06 5.56
N ALA A 204 -16.38 -20.02 5.38
CA ALA A 204 -16.20 -21.37 5.87
C ALA A 204 -14.77 -21.82 5.55
N PRO A 205 -14.06 -22.46 6.50
CA PRO A 205 -12.65 -22.79 6.33
C PRO A 205 -12.42 -23.38 4.94
N LEU A 206 -11.52 -22.76 4.19
CA LEU A 206 -11.02 -23.35 2.94
C LEU A 206 -10.55 -24.76 3.29
N ARG A 207 -11.11 -25.76 2.58
CA ARG A 207 -10.89 -27.21 2.69
C ARG A 207 -9.97 -27.62 3.85
N GLU A 208 -10.50 -28.40 4.80
CA GLU A 208 -9.72 -28.99 5.90
C GLU A 208 -8.37 -29.51 5.40
N PRO A 209 -7.25 -29.28 6.12
CA PRO A 209 -5.91 -29.70 5.69
C PRO A 209 -5.84 -31.17 5.24
N GLN A 210 -6.69 -32.01 5.82
CA GLN A 210 -6.86 -33.42 5.47
C GLN A 210 -7.35 -33.63 4.03
N ALA A 211 -8.32 -32.84 3.57
CA ALA A 211 -8.82 -32.89 2.19
C ALA A 211 -7.77 -32.40 1.18
N ILE A 212 -6.92 -31.45 1.56
CA ILE A 212 -5.78 -30.99 0.73
C ILE A 212 -4.74 -32.11 0.61
N ILE A 213 -4.42 -32.79 1.71
CA ILE A 213 -3.47 -33.91 1.72
C ILE A 213 -3.98 -35.09 0.89
N GLU A 214 -5.27 -35.44 1.00
CA GLU A 214 -5.88 -36.52 0.21
C GLU A 214 -5.80 -36.26 -1.31
N GLU A 215 -6.02 -35.01 -1.73
CA GLU A 215 -5.93 -34.60 -3.13
C GLU A 215 -4.48 -34.64 -3.64
N ILE A 216 -3.50 -34.22 -2.83
CA ILE A 216 -2.07 -34.35 -3.15
C ILE A 216 -1.69 -35.82 -3.33
N ILE A 217 -2.10 -36.71 -2.42
CA ILE A 217 -1.82 -38.15 -2.51
C ILE A 217 -2.46 -38.75 -3.77
N ALA A 218 -3.66 -38.31 -4.15
CA ALA A 218 -4.32 -38.77 -5.36
C ALA A 218 -3.56 -38.35 -6.63
N LEU A 219 -3.11 -37.09 -6.70
CA LEU A 219 -2.33 -36.55 -7.81
C LEU A 219 -0.95 -37.21 -7.94
N ASP A 220 -0.30 -37.54 -6.82
CA ASP A 220 0.98 -38.26 -6.83
C ASP A 220 0.82 -39.66 -7.41
N LYS A 221 -0.24 -40.41 -7.03
CA LYS A 221 -0.54 -41.73 -7.62
C LYS A 221 -0.82 -41.65 -9.12
N GLU A 222 -1.53 -40.62 -9.56
CA GLU A 222 -1.81 -40.42 -10.98
C GLU A 222 -0.50 -40.12 -11.75
N SER A 223 0.39 -39.32 -11.16
CA SER A 223 1.71 -39.01 -11.70
C SER A 223 2.61 -40.25 -11.78
N GLU A 224 2.63 -41.10 -10.75
CA GLU A 224 3.35 -42.38 -10.75
C GLU A 224 2.85 -43.31 -11.87
N ALA A 225 1.53 -43.40 -12.06
CA ALA A 225 0.94 -44.23 -13.11
C ALA A 225 1.30 -43.72 -14.52
N ILE A 226 1.39 -42.40 -14.71
CA ILE A 226 1.83 -41.79 -15.97
C ILE A 226 3.31 -42.08 -16.22
N LEU A 227 4.16 -41.93 -15.19
CA LEU A 227 5.59 -42.21 -15.29
C LEU A 227 5.88 -43.69 -15.61
N GLY A 228 5.14 -44.62 -15.00
CA GLY A 228 5.24 -46.05 -15.31
C GLY A 228 4.96 -46.35 -16.78
N LYS A 229 3.89 -45.77 -17.35
CA LYS A 229 3.57 -45.90 -18.78
C LYS A 229 4.66 -45.35 -19.70
N ILE A 230 5.36 -44.29 -19.29
CA ILE A 230 6.46 -43.71 -20.05
C ILE A 230 7.70 -44.62 -20.00
N GLN A 231 7.99 -45.24 -18.85
CA GLN A 231 9.10 -46.18 -18.70
C GLN A 231 8.91 -47.46 -19.53
N GLU A 232 7.67 -47.93 -19.71
CA GLU A 232 7.37 -49.09 -20.58
C GLU A 232 7.58 -48.82 -22.08
N LEU A 233 7.74 -47.55 -22.49
CA LEU A 233 7.98 -47.13 -23.87
C LEU A 233 9.48 -46.97 -24.21
N LEU A 234 10.38 -47.19 -23.25
CA LEU A 234 11.84 -47.18 -23.41
C LEU A 234 12.40 -48.60 -23.55
#